data_AF-F6FGP8-F1
#
_entry.id   AF-F6FGP8-F1
#
_cell.length_a   1.000
_cell.length_b   1.000
_cell.length_c   1.000
_cell.angle_alpha   90.00
_cell.angle_beta   90.00
_cell.angle_gamma   90.00
#
_symmetry.space_group_name_H-M   'P 1'
#
loop_
_entity.id
_entity.type
_entity.pdbx_description
1 polymer ?
#
loop_
_entity_poly.entity_id
_entity_poly.type
_entity_poly.pdbx_seq_one_letter_code
_entity_poly.pdbx_strand_id
1 'polypeptide(L)'
;MWKAAAGVLGAGTAAAGGALAYKGLTKPTTHSIRDLLATKNPEKRLISKSADGSSTEWKAAWKLYLTSYKKDGKNPFSLNRDKPNTEPDGNENAPSEFMSKCESLSKEMVVDKEDSRYQNVLTYCTRNTLVKDLIIESGRTLLQESGDDWGASWKSYREVNTGKGEKQDVWQLSDWKDKQNADSPVSEELKKKCKEKLESNAGVQVNDDYPNVVKWCSK
;
A
#
# COMPACT_ATOMS: atom_id res chain seq x y z
N MET A 1 8.73 12.87 -71.42
CA MET A 1 9.32 14.14 -71.87
C MET A 1 9.03 15.20 -70.82
N TRP A 2 10.05 15.55 -70.04
CA TRP A 2 9.99 16.66 -69.07
C TRP A 2 10.25 17.97 -69.81
N LYS A 3 9.37 18.96 -69.63
CA LYS A 3 9.73 20.37 -69.77
C LYS A 3 9.04 21.15 -68.67
N ALA A 4 9.86 21.58 -67.70
CA ALA A 4 9.49 22.61 -66.75
C ALA A 4 9.49 23.97 -67.46
N ALA A 5 8.53 24.82 -67.11
CA ALA A 5 8.63 26.26 -67.32
C ALA A 5 8.08 26.94 -66.06
N ALA A 6 9.00 27.52 -65.29
CA ALA A 6 8.71 28.41 -64.19
C ALA A 6 8.29 29.78 -64.75
N GLY A 7 7.17 30.32 -64.28
CA GLY A 7 6.73 31.68 -64.51
C GLY A 7 6.39 32.32 -63.16
N VAL A 8 7.05 33.44 -62.87
CA VAL A 8 7.10 34.14 -61.58
C VAL A 8 6.09 35.30 -61.57
N LEU A 9 5.40 35.43 -60.42
CA LEU A 9 4.74 36.61 -59.82
C LEU A 9 3.57 37.31 -60.56
N GLY A 10 2.37 37.08 -60.05
CA GLY A 10 1.25 38.03 -60.08
C GLY A 10 0.65 38.12 -58.68
N ALA A 11 0.79 39.27 -58.01
CA ALA A 11 0.27 39.53 -56.68
C ALA A 11 -1.27 39.64 -56.69
N GLY A 12 -1.95 38.94 -55.77
CA GLY A 12 -3.38 39.12 -55.53
C GLY A 12 -4.00 38.02 -54.66
N THR A 13 -4.31 38.39 -53.41
CA THR A 13 -5.01 37.65 -52.35
C THR A 13 -4.16 36.70 -51.48
N ALA A 14 -3.77 37.22 -50.32
CA ALA A 14 -3.35 36.45 -49.17
C ALA A 14 -4.57 35.72 -48.58
N ALA A 15 -4.70 34.42 -48.84
CA ALA A 15 -5.48 33.53 -47.99
C ALA A 15 -4.53 32.88 -46.96
N ALA A 16 -4.04 33.69 -46.02
CA ALA A 16 -3.52 33.17 -44.76
C ALA A 16 -4.75 32.76 -43.93
N GLY A 17 -5.05 31.46 -43.86
CA GLY A 17 -6.30 30.99 -43.27
C GLY A 17 -6.24 29.55 -42.79
N GLY A 18 -5.50 29.33 -41.71
CA GLY A 18 -5.80 28.30 -40.72
C GLY A 18 -5.54 26.84 -41.09
N ALA A 19 -4.30 26.37 -40.86
CA ALA A 19 -4.15 25.01 -40.36
C ALA A 19 -4.81 24.99 -38.96
N LEU A 20 -6.02 24.45 -38.86
CA LEU A 20 -6.63 24.13 -37.57
C LEU A 20 -5.72 23.11 -36.88
N ALA A 21 -4.87 23.60 -35.99
CA ALA A 21 -4.14 22.79 -35.05
C ALA A 21 -5.18 22.11 -34.13
N TYR A 22 -5.59 20.89 -34.47
CA TYR A 22 -6.30 19.99 -33.57
C TYR A 22 -5.32 19.46 -32.52
N LYS A 23 -4.80 20.37 -31.68
CA LYS A 23 -4.06 20.06 -30.46
C LYS A 23 -4.81 20.73 -29.33
N GLY A 24 -5.85 20.10 -28.77
CA GLY A 24 -6.48 20.71 -27.59
C GLY A 24 -7.82 20.20 -27.10
N LEU A 25 -8.22 18.94 -27.29
CA LEU A 25 -9.52 18.48 -26.73
C LEU A 25 -9.52 17.07 -26.11
N THR A 26 -8.37 16.46 -25.83
CA THR A 26 -8.38 15.30 -24.92
C THR A 26 -8.36 15.83 -23.50
N LYS A 27 -9.53 15.79 -22.82
CA LYS A 27 -9.59 16.02 -21.37
C LYS A 27 -8.56 15.10 -20.70
N PRO A 28 -7.76 15.60 -19.74
CA PRO A 28 -6.79 14.75 -19.05
C PRO A 28 -7.53 13.58 -18.38
N THR A 29 -7.00 12.37 -18.57
CA THR A 29 -7.51 11.18 -17.88
C THR A 29 -7.33 11.37 -16.39
N THR A 30 -8.41 11.16 -15.64
CA THR A 30 -8.39 11.23 -14.17
C THR A 30 -8.55 9.84 -13.57
N HIS A 31 -7.97 9.63 -12.41
CA HIS A 31 -8.06 8.40 -11.63
C HIS A 31 -8.54 8.71 -10.22
N SER A 32 -9.22 7.76 -9.56
CA SER A 32 -9.44 7.92 -8.13
C SER A 32 -8.09 7.92 -7.41
N ILE A 33 -7.96 8.69 -6.32
CA ILE A 33 -6.73 8.69 -5.53
C ILE A 33 -6.37 7.26 -5.07
N ARG A 34 -7.37 6.45 -4.72
CA ARG A 34 -7.19 5.03 -4.36
C ARG A 34 -6.53 4.22 -5.49
N ASP A 35 -7.04 4.32 -6.71
CA ASP A 35 -6.50 3.55 -7.85
C ASP A 35 -5.10 4.04 -8.23
N LEU A 36 -4.89 5.36 -8.16
CA LEU A 36 -3.60 5.96 -8.43
C LEU A 36 -2.56 5.53 -7.38
N LEU A 37 -2.94 5.48 -6.09
CA LEU A 37 -2.08 4.99 -5.00
C LEU A 37 -1.66 3.54 -5.24
N ALA A 38 -2.60 2.66 -5.61
CA ALA A 38 -2.30 1.25 -5.87
C ALA A 38 -1.25 1.07 -6.99
N THR A 39 -1.22 2.00 -7.95
CA THR A 39 -0.30 1.94 -9.10
C THR A 39 1.02 2.67 -8.84
N LYS A 40 0.98 3.83 -8.17
CA LYS A 40 2.14 4.72 -8.00
C LYS A 40 2.88 4.55 -6.68
N ASN A 41 2.21 3.99 -5.67
CA ASN A 41 2.74 3.72 -4.34
C ASN A 41 2.33 2.31 -3.86
N PRO A 42 2.74 1.23 -4.57
CA PRO A 42 2.38 -0.14 -4.20
C PRO A 42 2.92 -0.56 -2.82
N GLU A 43 3.89 0.18 -2.26
CA GLU A 43 4.40 0.02 -0.89
C GLU A 43 3.48 0.65 0.18
N LYS A 44 2.39 1.29 -0.23
CA LYS A 44 1.39 1.90 0.66
C LYS A 44 0.01 1.27 0.50
N ARG A 45 -0.75 1.25 1.60
CA ARG A 45 -2.16 0.86 1.62
C ARG A 45 -2.97 1.86 2.41
N LEU A 46 -4.18 2.15 1.95
CA LEU A 46 -5.14 2.94 2.72
C LEU A 46 -5.42 2.23 4.06
N ILE A 47 -5.46 3.00 5.14
CA ILE A 47 -5.86 2.48 6.44
C ILE A 47 -7.38 2.26 6.40
N SER A 48 -7.82 1.03 6.65
CA SER A 48 -9.25 0.72 6.72
C SER A 48 -9.91 1.47 7.86
N LYS A 49 -11.04 2.12 7.58
CA LYS A 49 -11.83 2.81 8.60
C LYS A 49 -12.18 1.85 9.74
N SER A 50 -11.88 2.25 10.98
CA SER A 50 -12.28 1.52 12.17
C SER A 50 -13.41 2.25 12.90
N ALA A 51 -14.05 1.57 13.85
CA ALA A 51 -15.17 2.14 14.60
C ALA A 51 -14.74 3.29 15.54
N ASP A 52 -13.53 3.20 16.11
CA ASP A 52 -13.09 4.05 17.23
C ASP A 52 -11.71 4.69 17.03
N GLY A 53 -11.05 4.45 15.89
CA GLY A 53 -9.73 5.00 15.58
C GLY A 53 -8.59 4.53 16.49
N SER A 54 -8.76 3.41 17.22
CA SER A 54 -7.80 2.96 18.24
C SER A 54 -6.62 2.14 17.73
N SER A 55 -6.68 1.68 16.47
CA SER A 55 -5.59 0.90 15.87
C SER A 55 -4.28 1.69 15.84
N THR A 56 -3.16 1.00 15.99
CA THR A 56 -1.81 1.58 15.92
C THR A 56 -1.61 2.45 14.69
N GLU A 57 -2.15 2.06 13.54
CA GLU A 57 -1.99 2.77 12.28
C GLU A 57 -2.80 4.08 12.25
N TRP A 58 -4.05 4.05 12.72
CA TRP A 58 -4.84 5.27 12.89
C TRP A 58 -4.22 6.25 13.88
N LYS A 59 -3.73 5.76 15.02
CA LYS A 59 -3.03 6.60 16.00
C LYS A 59 -1.77 7.24 15.42
N ALA A 60 -0.97 6.47 14.69
CA ALA A 60 0.23 6.98 14.03
C ALA A 60 -0.08 8.02 12.96
N ALA A 61 -1.08 7.77 12.12
CA ALA A 61 -1.54 8.71 11.10
C ALA A 61 -2.09 10.01 11.71
N TRP A 62 -2.85 9.88 12.79
CA TRP A 62 -3.42 11.02 13.51
C TRP A 62 -2.35 11.88 14.18
N LYS A 63 -1.39 11.25 14.85
CA LYS A 63 -0.21 11.92 15.39
C LYS A 63 0.51 12.71 14.30
N LEU A 64 0.79 12.10 13.16
CA LEU A 64 1.47 12.73 12.03
C LEU A 64 0.72 13.96 11.53
N TYR A 65 -0.61 13.85 11.39
CA TYR A 65 -1.47 14.97 11.00
C TYR A 65 -1.37 16.14 11.99
N LEU A 66 -1.53 15.86 13.28
CA LEU A 66 -1.49 16.88 14.33
C LEU A 66 -0.11 17.54 14.47
N THR A 67 0.97 16.78 14.33
CA THR A 67 2.34 17.30 14.34
C THR A 67 2.56 18.29 13.18
N SER A 68 2.09 17.96 11.98
CA SER A 68 2.17 18.87 10.83
C SER A 68 1.27 20.10 11.01
N TYR A 69 0.05 19.92 11.54
CA TYR A 69 -0.84 21.05 11.81
C TYR A 69 -0.23 22.03 12.83
N LYS A 70 0.40 21.50 13.88
CA LYS A 70 1.16 22.30 14.86
C LYS A 70 2.34 23.04 14.21
N LYS A 71 3.13 22.38 13.39
CA LYS A 71 4.33 22.97 12.79
C LYS A 71 3.98 24.04 11.75
N ASP A 72 3.13 23.69 10.80
CA ASP A 72 2.93 24.46 9.57
C ASP A 72 1.66 25.33 9.62
N GLY A 73 0.81 25.14 10.64
CA GLY A 73 -0.49 25.82 10.75
C GLY A 73 -1.52 25.35 9.72
N LYS A 74 -1.22 24.30 8.96
CA LYS A 74 -2.09 23.76 7.92
C LYS A 74 -3.02 22.69 8.47
N ASN A 75 -4.32 22.89 8.27
CA ASN A 75 -5.38 21.92 8.53
C ASN A 75 -5.91 21.40 7.17
N PRO A 76 -5.17 20.55 6.45
CA PRO A 76 -5.48 20.20 5.06
C PRO A 76 -6.82 19.47 4.88
N PHE A 77 -7.35 18.85 5.95
CA PHE A 77 -8.68 18.24 5.93
C PHE A 77 -9.78 19.16 6.47
N SER A 78 -9.42 20.38 6.91
CA SER A 78 -10.31 21.37 7.48
C SER A 78 -11.19 20.81 8.61
N LEU A 79 -10.57 20.01 9.49
CA LEU A 79 -11.25 19.38 10.62
C LEU A 79 -11.66 20.43 11.65
N ASN A 80 -12.76 20.20 12.35
CA ASN A 80 -13.21 21.07 13.43
C ASN A 80 -12.38 20.80 14.71
N ARG A 81 -11.15 21.27 14.71
CA ARG A 81 -10.20 21.12 15.82
C ARG A 81 -9.20 22.26 15.85
N ASP A 82 -8.90 22.73 17.07
CA ASP A 82 -7.86 23.73 17.28
C ASP A 82 -6.46 23.19 17.01
N LYS A 83 -5.57 24.09 16.58
CA LYS A 83 -4.16 23.79 16.40
C LYS A 83 -3.54 23.30 17.72
N PRO A 84 -2.83 22.16 17.74
CA PRO A 84 -2.22 21.66 18.98
C PRO A 84 -1.20 22.64 19.56
N ASN A 85 -1.25 22.83 20.88
CA ASN A 85 -0.28 23.66 21.62
C ASN A 85 0.94 22.84 22.08
N THR A 86 0.79 21.52 22.22
CA THR A 86 1.86 20.59 22.62
C THR A 86 2.13 19.57 21.52
N GLU A 87 3.27 18.88 21.60
CA GLU A 87 3.56 17.79 20.66
C GLU A 87 2.60 16.61 20.91
N PRO A 88 1.91 16.10 19.88
CA PRO A 88 1.06 14.93 20.02
C PRO A 88 1.88 13.70 20.40
N ASP A 89 1.46 12.97 21.43
CA ASP A 89 2.18 11.77 21.92
C ASP A 89 1.89 10.52 21.05
N GLY A 90 0.72 10.49 20.39
CA GLY A 90 0.24 9.36 19.58
C GLY A 90 -0.63 8.36 20.35
N ASN A 91 -1.06 8.70 21.56
CA ASN A 91 -1.95 7.85 22.34
C ASN A 91 -3.42 8.09 22.01
N GLU A 92 -3.74 9.28 21.48
CA GLU A 92 -5.09 9.68 21.10
C GLU A 92 -5.60 8.88 19.90
N ASN A 93 -6.82 8.37 20.02
CA ASN A 93 -7.52 7.70 18.93
C ASN A 93 -7.83 8.70 17.79
N ALA A 94 -7.75 8.24 16.54
CA ALA A 94 -8.13 9.07 15.41
C ALA A 94 -9.64 9.36 15.43
N PRO A 95 -10.06 10.64 15.33
CA PRO A 95 -11.47 10.98 15.34
C PRO A 95 -12.19 10.49 14.07
N SER A 96 -13.49 10.20 14.19
CA SER A 96 -14.32 9.74 13.06
C SER A 96 -14.34 10.72 11.88
N GLU A 97 -14.26 12.02 12.15
CA GLU A 97 -14.16 13.07 11.12
C GLU A 97 -12.90 12.91 10.27
N PHE A 98 -11.74 12.69 10.91
CA PHE A 98 -10.47 12.46 10.23
C PHE A 98 -10.50 11.19 9.37
N MET A 99 -10.94 10.07 9.94
CA MET A 99 -11.05 8.80 9.20
C MET A 99 -12.03 8.91 8.02
N SER A 100 -13.15 9.62 8.21
CA SER A 100 -14.14 9.84 7.14
C SER A 100 -13.60 10.76 6.04
N LYS A 101 -12.74 11.73 6.37
CA LYS A 101 -12.04 12.54 5.35
C LYS A 101 -11.07 11.71 4.53
N CYS A 102 -10.31 10.82 5.15
CA CYS A 102 -9.47 9.86 4.44
C CYS A 102 -10.28 9.02 3.46
N GLU A 103 -11.43 8.48 3.91
CA GLU A 103 -12.30 7.68 3.07
C GLU A 103 -12.86 8.49 1.87
N SER A 104 -13.34 9.71 2.13
CA SER A 104 -13.91 10.60 1.11
C SER A 104 -12.86 11.00 0.08
N LEU A 105 -11.72 11.52 0.52
CA LEU A 105 -10.65 12.00 -0.35
C LEU A 105 -10.08 10.86 -1.21
N SER A 106 -9.97 9.63 -0.67
CA SER A 106 -9.48 8.50 -1.44
C SER A 106 -10.32 8.18 -2.69
N LYS A 107 -11.59 8.58 -2.72
CA LYS A 107 -12.53 8.38 -3.83
C LYS A 107 -12.53 9.54 -4.83
N GLU A 108 -11.90 10.67 -4.50
CA GLU A 108 -11.84 11.82 -5.39
C GLU A 108 -10.94 11.56 -6.61
N MET A 109 -11.30 12.19 -7.72
CA MET A 109 -10.60 12.07 -8.99
C MET A 109 -9.49 13.13 -9.10
N VAL A 110 -8.29 12.68 -9.44
CA VAL A 110 -7.09 13.49 -9.66
C VAL A 110 -6.44 13.12 -10.99
N VAL A 111 -5.68 14.05 -11.57
CA VAL A 111 -4.93 13.78 -12.81
C VAL A 111 -3.71 12.92 -12.51
N ASP A 112 -2.96 13.29 -11.49
CA ASP A 112 -1.67 12.70 -11.18
C ASP A 112 -1.34 12.80 -9.67
N LYS A 113 -0.10 12.43 -9.32
CA LYS A 113 0.36 12.38 -7.93
C LYS A 113 0.71 13.76 -7.40
N GLU A 114 0.87 14.74 -8.27
CA GLU A 114 1.26 16.10 -7.92
C GLU A 114 0.08 16.88 -7.29
N ASP A 115 -1.16 16.37 -7.42
CA ASP A 115 -2.34 16.90 -6.73
C ASP A 115 -2.16 16.88 -5.19
N SER A 116 -2.43 18.00 -4.54
CA SER A 116 -2.26 18.13 -3.08
C SER A 116 -3.17 17.18 -2.29
N ARG A 117 -4.34 16.82 -2.82
CA ARG A 117 -5.25 15.85 -2.20
C ARG A 117 -4.63 14.45 -2.24
N TYR A 118 -4.01 14.09 -3.35
CA TYR A 118 -3.27 12.82 -3.45
C TYR A 118 -2.15 12.78 -2.42
N GLN A 119 -1.33 13.82 -2.34
CA GLN A 119 -0.23 13.91 -1.38
C GLN A 119 -0.73 13.84 0.07
N ASN A 120 -1.84 14.51 0.39
CA ASN A 120 -2.42 14.45 1.73
C ASN A 120 -2.97 13.06 2.08
N VAL A 121 -3.64 12.38 1.15
CA VAL A 121 -4.11 11.00 1.37
C VAL A 121 -2.92 10.06 1.54
N LEU A 122 -1.92 10.14 0.65
CA LEU A 122 -0.69 9.36 0.75
C LEU A 122 -0.03 9.55 2.13
N THR A 123 0.02 10.78 2.63
CA THR A 123 0.70 11.10 3.90
C THR A 123 -0.10 10.67 5.12
N TYR A 124 -1.39 11.00 5.20
CA TYR A 124 -2.16 10.93 6.43
C TYR A 124 -3.21 9.80 6.46
N CYS A 125 -3.40 9.09 5.35
CA CYS A 125 -4.43 8.07 5.23
C CYS A 125 -3.89 6.70 4.81
N THR A 126 -2.57 6.56 4.73
CA THR A 126 -1.92 5.29 4.37
C THR A 126 -1.01 4.76 5.47
N ARG A 127 -0.82 3.44 5.44
CA ARG A 127 0.23 2.72 6.15
C ARG A 127 1.11 2.00 5.13
N ASN A 128 2.23 1.46 5.59
CA ASN A 128 3.03 0.57 4.75
C ASN A 128 2.24 -0.71 4.42
N THR A 129 2.44 -1.22 3.21
CA THR A 129 1.98 -2.54 2.80
C THR A 129 2.67 -3.60 3.64
N LEU A 130 1.88 -4.51 4.20
CA LEU A 130 2.34 -5.65 4.97
C LEU A 130 2.31 -6.91 4.11
N VAL A 131 3.11 -7.91 4.47
CA VAL A 131 3.11 -9.19 3.76
C VAL A 131 1.71 -9.82 3.74
N LYS A 132 0.98 -9.73 4.85
CA LYS A 132 -0.41 -10.21 4.93
C LYS A 132 -1.34 -9.57 3.91
N ASP A 133 -1.14 -8.29 3.57
CA ASP A 133 -1.98 -7.59 2.59
C ASP A 133 -1.79 -8.21 1.21
N LEU A 134 -0.54 -8.45 0.81
CA LEU A 134 -0.23 -9.06 -0.48
C LEU A 134 -0.81 -10.47 -0.61
N ILE A 135 -0.78 -11.25 0.47
CA ILE A 135 -1.35 -12.61 0.49
C ILE A 135 -2.88 -12.55 0.33
N ILE A 136 -3.56 -11.68 1.06
CA ILE A 136 -5.01 -11.50 0.94
C ILE A 136 -5.39 -11.01 -0.46
N GLU A 137 -4.64 -10.06 -1.01
CA GLU A 137 -4.83 -9.54 -2.37
C GLU A 137 -4.61 -10.60 -3.45
N SER A 138 -3.78 -11.62 -3.18
CA SER A 138 -3.62 -12.79 -4.06
C SER A 138 -4.80 -13.77 -4.01
N GLY A 139 -5.80 -13.53 -3.15
CA GLY A 139 -6.98 -14.39 -2.97
C GLY A 139 -6.79 -15.55 -2.00
N ARG A 140 -5.67 -15.58 -1.26
CA ARG A 140 -5.39 -16.61 -0.26
C ARG A 140 -5.92 -16.21 1.12
N THR A 141 -6.19 -17.21 1.95
CA THR A 141 -6.64 -16.99 3.33
C THR A 141 -5.49 -17.20 4.30
N LEU A 142 -5.27 -16.26 5.22
CA LEU A 142 -4.24 -16.40 6.25
C LEU A 142 -4.62 -17.50 7.25
N LEU A 143 -3.64 -18.32 7.63
CA LEU A 143 -3.81 -19.26 8.74
C LEU A 143 -3.86 -18.47 10.06
N GLN A 144 -4.91 -18.73 10.84
CA GLN A 144 -5.09 -18.16 12.16
C GLN A 144 -4.29 -18.95 13.20
N GLU A 145 -3.73 -18.25 14.18
CA GLU A 145 -2.93 -18.85 15.27
C GLU A 145 -3.73 -19.92 16.05
N SER A 146 -5.05 -19.72 16.17
CA SER A 146 -6.00 -20.63 16.79
C SER A 146 -7.15 -20.97 15.83
N GLY A 147 -7.69 -22.19 15.97
CA GLY A 147 -8.88 -22.65 15.24
C GLY A 147 -8.61 -23.20 13.83
N ASP A 148 -7.48 -22.88 13.22
CA ASP A 148 -7.07 -23.48 11.94
C ASP A 148 -6.27 -24.77 12.12
N ASP A 149 -6.39 -25.66 11.12
CA ASP A 149 -5.54 -26.84 11.01
C ASP A 149 -4.20 -26.47 10.35
N TRP A 150 -3.14 -26.50 11.14
CA TRP A 150 -1.78 -26.21 10.72
C TRP A 150 -1.04 -27.45 10.18
N GLY A 151 -1.65 -28.64 10.16
CA GLY A 151 -0.99 -29.89 9.79
C GLY A 151 -0.34 -29.85 8.41
N ALA A 152 -1.05 -29.34 7.40
CA ALA A 152 -0.51 -29.21 6.04
C ALA A 152 0.67 -28.23 5.95
N SER A 153 0.55 -27.08 6.62
CA SER A 153 1.64 -26.09 6.71
C SER A 153 2.87 -26.68 7.38
N TRP A 154 2.66 -27.31 8.55
CA TRP A 154 3.74 -27.90 9.33
C TRP A 154 4.45 -29.00 8.56
N LYS A 155 3.69 -29.93 7.96
CA LYS A 155 4.25 -30.97 7.11
C LYS A 155 5.10 -30.37 5.99
N SER A 156 4.58 -29.35 5.30
CA SER A 156 5.31 -28.69 4.23
C SER A 156 6.58 -27.97 4.69
N TYR A 157 6.57 -27.40 5.90
CA TYR A 157 7.76 -26.83 6.53
C TYR A 157 8.80 -27.90 6.80
N ARG A 158 8.40 -29.04 7.39
CA ARG A 158 9.32 -30.14 7.72
C ARG A 158 9.97 -30.75 6.48
N GLU A 159 9.19 -30.95 5.42
CA GLU A 159 9.70 -31.52 4.15
C GLU A 159 10.87 -30.71 3.58
N VAL A 160 10.75 -29.38 3.56
CA VAL A 160 11.82 -28.46 3.10
C VAL A 160 13.03 -28.44 4.04
N ASN A 161 12.84 -28.82 5.29
CA ASN A 161 13.86 -28.80 6.33
C ASN A 161 14.38 -30.20 6.73
N THR A 162 14.07 -31.23 5.93
CA THR A 162 14.52 -32.60 6.17
C THR A 162 16.04 -32.68 6.33
N GLY A 163 16.51 -33.38 7.36
CA GLY A 163 17.94 -33.59 7.62
C GLY A 163 18.67 -32.41 8.28
N LYS A 164 17.97 -31.31 8.57
CA LYS A 164 18.55 -30.14 9.23
C LYS A 164 18.59 -30.30 10.74
N GLY A 165 19.71 -29.93 11.34
CA GLY A 165 19.90 -29.92 12.79
C GLY A 165 19.27 -28.71 13.47
N GLU A 166 19.59 -28.55 14.75
CA GLU A 166 19.10 -27.47 15.61
C GLU A 166 19.40 -26.08 15.00
N LYS A 167 18.37 -25.24 14.86
CA LYS A 167 18.45 -23.87 14.28
C LYS A 167 19.04 -23.79 12.86
N GLN A 168 19.04 -24.91 12.13
CA GLN A 168 19.48 -24.93 10.73
C GLN A 168 18.30 -24.84 9.75
N ASP A 169 17.07 -25.05 10.26
CA ASP A 169 15.83 -24.90 9.51
C ASP A 169 15.63 -23.46 9.02
N VAL A 170 14.83 -23.28 7.96
CA VAL A 170 14.72 -22.01 7.21
C VAL A 170 14.38 -20.82 8.10
N TRP A 171 13.53 -21.00 9.12
CA TRP A 171 13.16 -19.96 10.08
C TRP A 171 13.78 -20.12 11.47
N GLN A 172 14.72 -21.05 11.63
CA GLN A 172 15.49 -21.27 12.85
C GLN A 172 14.60 -21.44 14.10
N LEU A 173 13.57 -22.27 13.99
CA LEU A 173 12.60 -22.49 15.06
C LEU A 173 13.29 -23.06 16.29
N SER A 174 13.07 -22.45 17.46
CA SER A 174 13.72 -22.92 18.69
C SER A 174 13.24 -24.29 19.16
N ASP A 175 12.03 -24.71 18.74
CA ASP A 175 11.46 -26.03 19.01
C ASP A 175 11.67 -27.04 17.87
N TRP A 176 12.44 -26.69 16.82
CA TRP A 176 12.67 -27.54 15.64
C TRP A 176 13.13 -28.94 16.02
N LYS A 177 14.14 -29.04 16.89
CA LYS A 177 14.77 -30.31 17.27
C LYS A 177 13.79 -31.30 17.90
N ASP A 178 12.84 -30.79 18.67
CA ASP A 178 11.85 -31.57 19.40
C ASP A 178 10.65 -31.97 18.53
N LYS A 179 10.37 -31.18 17.48
CA LYS A 179 9.15 -31.30 16.68
C LYS A 179 9.37 -31.89 15.28
N GLN A 180 10.60 -31.86 14.75
CA GLN A 180 10.93 -32.23 13.37
C GLN A 180 10.52 -33.65 12.93
N ASN A 181 10.31 -34.57 13.88
CA ASN A 181 10.04 -35.98 13.57
C ASN A 181 8.56 -36.37 13.60
N ALA A 182 7.64 -35.43 13.85
CA ALA A 182 6.21 -35.74 13.98
C ALA A 182 5.29 -34.69 13.36
N ASP A 183 4.12 -35.13 12.88
CA ASP A 183 3.06 -34.26 12.38
C ASP A 183 2.29 -33.53 13.49
N SER A 184 2.32 -34.05 14.71
CA SER A 184 1.63 -33.48 15.85
C SER A 184 2.45 -33.67 17.14
N PRO A 185 2.45 -32.70 18.07
CA PRO A 185 1.82 -31.37 17.94
C PRO A 185 2.60 -30.47 16.99
N VAL A 186 1.90 -29.59 16.28
CA VAL A 186 2.53 -28.55 15.43
C VAL A 186 3.46 -27.66 16.27
N SER A 187 4.53 -27.15 15.65
CA SER A 187 5.43 -26.17 16.25
C SER A 187 4.70 -24.86 16.55
N GLU A 188 4.78 -24.39 17.80
CA GLU A 188 4.21 -23.09 18.18
C GLU A 188 5.11 -21.94 17.69
N GLU A 189 6.42 -22.17 17.59
CA GLU A 189 7.35 -21.19 17.03
C GLU A 189 7.11 -20.97 15.53
N LEU A 190 6.66 -21.98 14.78
CA LEU A 190 6.21 -21.78 13.39
C LEU A 190 5.07 -20.77 13.32
N LYS A 191 4.03 -20.96 14.15
CA LYS A 191 2.86 -20.06 14.16
C LYS A 191 3.24 -18.64 14.53
N LYS A 192 4.11 -18.50 15.54
CA LYS A 192 4.67 -17.21 15.97
C LYS A 192 5.48 -16.54 14.86
N LYS A 193 6.35 -17.29 14.17
CA LYS A 193 7.11 -16.77 13.02
C LYS A 193 6.21 -16.34 11.88
N CYS A 194 5.14 -17.09 11.62
CA CYS A 194 4.12 -16.68 10.66
C CYS A 194 3.52 -15.32 11.03
N LYS A 195 3.08 -15.13 12.27
CA LYS A 195 2.52 -13.85 12.74
C LYS A 195 3.52 -12.69 12.56
N GLU A 196 4.75 -12.86 13.03
CA GLU A 196 5.83 -11.87 12.89
C GLU A 196 6.05 -11.49 11.42
N LYS A 197 6.13 -12.49 10.53
CA LYS A 197 6.41 -12.27 9.10
C LYS A 197 5.21 -11.67 8.36
N LEU A 198 3.99 -12.07 8.70
CA LEU A 198 2.76 -11.49 8.15
C LEU A 198 2.60 -10.00 8.49
N GLU A 199 3.07 -9.59 9.67
CA GLU A 199 3.07 -8.20 10.14
C GLU A 199 4.28 -7.38 9.67
N SER A 200 5.22 -7.99 8.95
CA SER A 200 6.37 -7.27 8.40
C SER A 200 6.01 -6.42 7.19
N ASN A 201 6.71 -5.30 7.02
CA ASN A 201 6.58 -4.45 5.83
C ASN A 201 7.03 -5.23 4.59
N ALA A 202 6.18 -5.30 3.57
CA ALA A 202 6.51 -5.93 2.30
C ALA A 202 7.53 -5.13 1.47
N GLY A 203 7.70 -3.83 1.75
CA GLY A 203 8.59 -2.93 1.00
C GLY A 203 8.14 -2.72 -0.44
N VAL A 204 9.06 -2.22 -1.28
CA VAL A 204 8.87 -2.11 -2.75
C VAL A 204 9.22 -3.43 -3.45
N GLN A 205 10.09 -4.23 -2.84
CA GLN A 205 10.49 -5.55 -3.32
C GLN A 205 10.07 -6.59 -2.29
N VAL A 206 9.24 -7.52 -2.76
CA VAL A 206 8.80 -8.68 -2.01
C VAL A 206 10.04 -9.49 -1.60
N ASN A 207 10.27 -9.63 -0.30
CA ASN A 207 11.39 -10.39 0.27
C ASN A 207 11.44 -11.81 -0.31
N ASP A 208 12.63 -12.37 -0.53
CA ASP A 208 12.88 -13.75 -0.95
C ASP A 208 12.15 -14.79 -0.08
N ASP A 209 11.81 -14.44 1.16
CA ASP A 209 11.05 -15.30 2.08
C ASP A 209 9.53 -15.27 1.86
N TYR A 210 9.00 -14.33 1.06
CA TYR A 210 7.56 -14.24 0.80
C TYR A 210 6.93 -15.54 0.27
N PRO A 211 7.53 -16.28 -0.69
CA PRO A 211 6.99 -17.56 -1.11
C PRO A 211 6.85 -18.55 0.04
N ASN A 212 7.78 -18.55 1.01
CA ASN A 212 7.70 -19.39 2.20
C ASN A 212 6.56 -18.93 3.12
N VAL A 213 6.39 -17.62 3.33
CA VAL A 213 5.27 -17.09 4.13
C VAL A 213 3.93 -17.43 3.48
N VAL A 214 3.80 -17.29 2.16
CA VAL A 214 2.62 -17.72 1.42
C VAL A 214 2.38 -19.21 1.65
N LYS A 215 3.40 -20.04 1.46
CA LYS A 215 3.30 -21.51 1.55
C LYS A 215 2.93 -21.99 2.95
N TRP A 216 3.48 -21.38 4.00
CA TRP A 216 3.38 -21.87 5.37
C TRP A 216 2.41 -21.08 6.26
N CYS A 217 1.99 -19.88 5.87
CA CYS A 217 1.11 -19.04 6.68
C CYS A 217 -0.25 -18.77 6.02
N SER A 218 -0.58 -19.43 4.91
CA SER A 218 -1.86 -19.25 4.22
C SER A 218 -2.35 -20.52 3.54
N LYS A 219 -3.66 -20.59 3.29
CA LYS A 219 -4.36 -21.65 2.57
C LYS A 219 -5.02 -21.11 1.32
#